data_AF-A0A2D8XF75-F1
#
_entry.id   AF-A0A2D8XF75-F1
#
_cell.length_a   1.000
_cell.length_b   1.000
_cell.length_c   1.000
_cell.angle_alpha   90.00
_cell.angle_beta   90.00
_cell.angle_gamma   90.00
#
_symmetry.space_group_name_H-M   'P 1'
#
loop_
_entity.id
_entity.type
_entity.pdbx_description
1 polymer ?
#
loop_
_entity_poly.entity_id
_entity_poly.type
_entity_poly.pdbx_seq_one_letter_code
_entity_poly.pdbx_strand_id
1 'polypeptide(L)'
;MTEEVSFKIKCARIAANVLNLLDAKNTQYGDSAFDPIRMFSKLGPDAGLRVRIDDKLSRLLRGNADMESDTDVIDDLIGYFILLRLSMDEEAATEEAPVVTITKNKFGGGDSEIQSK
;
A
#
# COMPACT_ATOMS: atom_id res chain seq x y z
N MET A 1 -10.91 15.43 -25.85
CA MET A 1 -10.72 15.69 -24.40
C MET A 1 -10.35 14.38 -23.71
N THR A 2 -9.15 13.85 -23.97
CA THR A 2 -8.78 12.47 -23.61
C THR A 2 -7.40 12.34 -22.96
N GLU A 3 -6.75 13.46 -22.63
CA GLU A 3 -5.40 13.47 -22.04
C GLU A 3 -5.43 13.51 -20.50
N GLU A 4 -6.57 13.86 -19.91
CA GLU A 4 -6.72 14.00 -18.46
C GLU A 4 -7.49 12.82 -17.85
N VAL A 5 -7.07 11.58 -18.14
CA VAL A 5 -7.18 10.56 -17.08
C VAL A 5 -6.22 11.02 -15.99
N SER A 6 -6.75 11.90 -15.12
CA SER A 6 -6.04 12.78 -14.22
C SER A 6 -4.90 12.06 -13.50
N PHE A 7 -3.70 12.63 -13.52
CA PHE A 7 -2.54 12.16 -12.74
C PHE A 7 -2.93 11.77 -11.31
N LYS A 8 -3.82 12.56 -10.70
CA LYS A 8 -4.42 12.31 -9.39
C LYS A 8 -5.10 10.94 -9.29
N ILE A 9 -5.87 10.53 -10.30
CA ILE A 9 -6.58 9.23 -10.31
C ILE A 9 -5.58 8.08 -10.34
N LYS A 10 -4.51 8.21 -11.13
CA LYS A 10 -3.47 7.16 -11.22
C LYS A 10 -2.75 6.99 -9.87
N CYS A 11 -2.35 8.10 -9.24
CA CYS A 11 -1.75 8.08 -7.91
C CYS A 11 -2.72 7.54 -6.85
N ALA A 12 -3.98 7.99 -6.85
CA ALA A 12 -4.99 7.55 -5.89
C ALA A 12 -5.24 6.04 -5.98
N ARG A 13 -5.24 5.47 -7.19
CA ARG A 13 -5.38 4.02 -7.37
C ARG A 13 -4.23 3.25 -6.72
N ILE A 14 -2.99 3.69 -6.92
CA ILE A 14 -1.81 3.04 -6.33
C ILE A 14 -1.86 3.18 -4.79
N ALA A 15 -2.13 4.38 -4.28
CA ALA A 15 -2.25 4.60 -2.84
C ALA A 15 -3.35 3.74 -2.19
N ALA A 16 -4.51 3.61 -2.85
CA ALA A 16 -5.60 2.76 -2.38
C ALA A 16 -5.21 1.27 -2.36
N ASN A 17 -4.48 0.79 -3.36
CA ASN A 17 -3.98 -0.58 -3.39
C ASN A 17 -3.03 -0.86 -2.22
N VAL A 18 -2.08 0.04 -1.98
CA VAL A 18 -1.14 -0.08 -0.86
C VAL A 18 -1.88 -0.02 0.48
N LEU A 19 -2.88 0.85 0.62
CA LEU A 19 -3.71 0.92 1.82
C LEU A 19 -4.42 -0.42 2.09
N ASN A 20 -5.06 -0.99 1.06
CA ASN A 20 -5.71 -2.30 1.18
C ASN A 20 -4.72 -3.42 1.53
N LEU A 21 -3.50 -3.37 0.98
CA LEU A 21 -2.43 -4.30 1.31
C LEU A 21 -2.02 -4.21 2.80
N LEU A 22 -1.86 -2.99 3.31
CA LEU A 22 -1.54 -2.75 4.73
C LEU A 22 -2.68 -3.25 5.64
N ASP A 23 -3.93 -2.97 5.29
CA ASP A 23 -5.10 -3.41 6.06
C ASP A 23 -5.23 -4.94 6.09
N ALA A 24 -5.03 -5.59 4.94
CA ALA A 24 -5.02 -7.06 4.85
C ALA A 24 -3.91 -7.68 5.73
N LYS A 25 -2.71 -7.10 5.72
CA LYS A 25 -1.59 -7.55 6.57
C LYS A 25 -1.88 -7.31 8.05
N ASN A 26 -2.41 -6.15 8.42
CA ASN A 26 -2.78 -5.84 9.80
C ASN A 26 -3.88 -6.76 10.32
N THR A 27 -4.87 -7.08 9.50
CA THR A 27 -5.92 -8.05 9.83
C THR A 27 -5.34 -9.45 10.07
N GLN A 28 -4.34 -9.85 9.27
CA GLN A 28 -3.75 -11.19 9.36
C GLN A 28 -2.77 -11.35 10.54
N TYR A 29 -1.98 -10.32 10.84
CA TYR A 29 -0.85 -10.42 11.79
C TYR A 29 -0.97 -9.47 13.00
N GLY A 30 -2.06 -8.70 13.10
CA GLY A 30 -2.20 -7.61 14.06
C GLY A 30 -1.25 -6.47 13.79
N ASP A 31 -1.06 -5.60 14.79
CA ASP A 31 -0.11 -4.47 14.76
C ASP A 31 1.35 -4.93 14.87
N SER A 32 1.73 -5.89 14.03
CA SER A 32 3.10 -6.42 13.96
C SER A 32 4.11 -5.38 13.45
N ALA A 33 3.64 -4.25 12.92
CA ALA A 33 4.47 -3.14 12.48
C ALA A 33 4.98 -2.32 13.67
N PHE A 34 4.12 -1.96 14.62
CA PHE A 34 4.48 -1.15 15.79
C PHE A 34 4.61 -1.94 17.09
N ASP A 35 4.01 -3.13 17.17
CA ASP A 35 4.17 -4.09 18.26
C ASP A 35 4.55 -5.51 17.75
N PRO A 36 5.76 -5.70 17.22
CA PRO A 36 6.21 -7.00 16.76
C PRO A 36 6.37 -7.99 17.93
N ILE A 37 6.15 -9.29 17.68
CA ILE A 37 6.27 -10.39 18.68
C ILE A 37 7.70 -10.54 19.27
N ARG A 38 8.70 -9.75 18.82
CA ARG A 38 10.06 -9.63 19.42
C ARG A 38 10.77 -10.97 19.70
N MET A 39 10.50 -12.00 18.92
CA MET A 39 11.05 -13.35 19.10
C MET A 39 12.59 -13.41 19.02
N PHE A 40 13.19 -12.62 18.13
CA PHE A 40 14.64 -12.58 17.93
C PHE A 40 15.22 -11.16 17.92
N SER A 41 14.47 -10.17 17.41
CA SER A 41 14.94 -8.79 17.32
C SER A 41 14.53 -7.98 18.55
N LYS A 42 15.49 -7.23 19.10
CA LYS A 42 15.27 -6.24 20.18
C LYS A 42 15.07 -4.82 19.66
N LEU A 43 15.07 -4.62 18.35
CA LEU A 43 14.94 -3.30 17.75
C LEU A 43 13.58 -2.68 18.10
N GLY A 44 13.58 -1.37 18.31
CA GLY A 44 12.34 -0.60 18.34
C GLY A 44 11.65 -0.61 16.97
N PRO A 45 10.34 -0.30 16.90
CA PRO A 45 9.56 -0.33 15.67
C PRO A 45 10.21 0.44 14.51
N ASP A 46 10.68 1.66 14.75
CA ASP A 46 11.34 2.49 13.73
C ASP A 46 12.56 1.83 13.10
N ALA A 47 13.44 1.29 13.94
CA ALA A 47 14.64 0.59 13.48
C ALA A 47 14.28 -0.71 12.77
N GLY A 48 13.25 -1.42 13.23
CA GLY A 48 12.72 -2.60 12.57
C GLY A 48 12.10 -2.32 11.20
N LEU A 49 11.42 -1.19 11.03
CA LEU A 49 10.88 -0.74 9.75
C LEU A 49 12.02 -0.38 8.78
N ARG A 50 13.03 0.36 9.24
CA ARG A 50 14.21 0.73 8.42
C ARG A 50 14.96 -0.50 7.91
N VAL A 51 15.17 -1.52 8.74
CA VAL A 51 15.80 -2.78 8.30
C VAL A 51 15.00 -3.48 7.20
N ARG A 52 13.67 -3.45 7.27
CA ARG A 52 12.81 -4.04 6.23
C ARG A 52 12.85 -3.24 4.93
N ILE A 53 12.92 -1.91 5.02
CA ILE A 53 13.13 -1.02 3.87
C ILE A 53 14.46 -1.36 3.18
N ASP A 54 15.54 -1.51 3.95
CA ASP A 54 16.86 -1.87 3.40
C ASP A 54 16.85 -3.23 2.70
N ASP A 55 16.17 -4.23 3.27
CA ASP A 55 16.02 -5.55 2.63
C ASP A 55 15.28 -5.44 1.28
N LYS A 56 14.18 -4.68 1.24
CA LYS A 56 13.40 -4.47 0.02
C LYS A 56 14.16 -3.66 -1.04
N LEU A 57 14.90 -2.61 -0.64
CA LEU A 57 15.77 -1.85 -1.54
C LEU A 57 16.90 -2.72 -2.12
N SER A 58 17.52 -3.55 -1.28
CA SER A 58 18.56 -4.49 -1.72
C SER A 58 18.03 -5.48 -2.77
N ARG A 59 16.79 -5.96 -2.62
CA ARG A 59 16.13 -6.83 -3.61
C ARG A 59 15.86 -6.10 -4.93
N LEU A 60 15.31 -4.88 -4.85
CA LEU A 60 15.02 -4.06 -6.04
C LEU A 60 16.30 -3.79 -6.85
N LEU A 61 17.41 -3.46 -6.16
CA LEU A 61 18.69 -3.18 -6.80
C LEU A 61 19.36 -4.41 -7.41
N ARG A 62 19.14 -5.60 -6.84
CA ARG A 62 19.74 -6.85 -7.32
C ARG A 62 18.99 -7.48 -8.49
N GLY A 63 17.72 -7.12 -8.69
CA GLY A 63 16.91 -7.61 -9.81
C GLY A 63 16.78 -9.14 -9.80
N ASN A 64 16.12 -9.71 -8.79
CA ASN A 64 15.84 -11.15 -8.73
C ASN A 64 14.44 -11.43 -9.26
N ALA A 65 14.35 -11.90 -10.51
CA ALA A 65 13.09 -12.24 -11.18
C ALA A 65 12.33 -13.45 -10.58
N ASP A 66 12.94 -14.17 -9.64
CA ASP A 66 12.47 -15.50 -9.21
C ASP A 66 11.57 -15.50 -7.95
N MET A 67 11.33 -14.37 -7.28
CA MET A 67 10.59 -14.37 -6.01
C MET A 67 9.47 -13.32 -5.87
N GLU A 68 9.66 -12.10 -6.38
CA GLU A 68 8.67 -11.00 -6.31
C GLU A 68 8.81 -10.13 -7.57
N SER A 69 7.70 -9.58 -8.06
CA SER A 69 7.79 -8.59 -9.13
C SER A 69 8.31 -7.27 -8.58
N ASP A 70 8.99 -6.47 -9.41
CA ASP A 70 9.42 -5.12 -9.02
C ASP A 70 8.25 -4.26 -8.51
N THR A 71 7.04 -4.49 -9.02
CA THR A 71 5.81 -3.81 -8.56
C THR A 71 5.48 -4.16 -7.11
N ASP A 72 5.58 -5.43 -6.73
CA ASP A 72 5.30 -5.88 -5.36
C ASP A 72 6.32 -5.31 -4.37
N VAL A 73 7.60 -5.26 -4.77
CA VAL A 73 8.67 -4.66 -3.97
C VAL A 73 8.44 -3.16 -3.79
N ILE A 74 8.02 -2.47 -4.84
CA ILE A 74 7.68 -1.03 -4.79
C ILE A 74 6.47 -0.80 -3.87
N ASP A 75 5.40 -1.58 -4.01
CA ASP A 75 4.20 -1.44 -3.17
C ASP A 75 4.52 -1.69 -1.69
N ASP A 76 5.36 -2.67 -1.38
CA ASP A 76 5.87 -2.90 -0.02
C ASP A 76 6.69 -1.72 0.51
N LEU A 77 7.58 -1.14 -0.32
CA LEU A 77 8.36 0.04 0.06
C LEU A 77 7.46 1.24 0.36
N ILE A 78 6.45 1.49 -0.47
CA ILE A 78 5.45 2.55 -0.22
C ILE A 78 4.76 2.29 1.12
N GLY A 79 4.33 1.04 1.37
CA GLY A 79 3.72 0.65 2.63
C GLY A 79 4.62 0.88 3.83
N TYR A 80 5.89 0.48 3.76
CA TYR A 80 6.85 0.70 4.85
C TYR A 80 7.15 2.18 5.09
N PHE A 81 7.19 3.01 4.05
CA PHE A 81 7.36 4.46 4.22
C PHE A 81 6.14 5.11 4.87
N ILE A 82 4.91 4.65 4.57
CA ILE A 82 3.70 5.11 5.28
C ILE A 82 3.80 4.74 6.77
N LEU A 83 4.13 3.49 7.09
CA LEU A 83 4.27 3.03 8.48
C LEU A 83 5.39 3.79 9.22
N LEU A 84 6.53 4.01 8.58
CA LEU A 84 7.62 4.79 9.14
C LEU A 84 7.21 6.26 9.34
N ARG A 85 6.44 6.84 8.42
CA ARG A 85 5.93 8.20 8.56
C ARG A 85 4.96 8.33 9.73
N LEU A 86 4.10 7.33 9.93
CA LEU A 86 3.19 7.23 11.08
C LEU A 86 3.95 7.11 12.40
N SER A 87 5.03 6.34 12.44
CA SER A 87 5.85 6.22 13.67
C SER A 87 6.54 7.52 14.06
N MET A 88 6.71 8.45 13.11
CA MET A 88 7.28 9.78 13.35
C MET A 88 6.23 10.82 13.78
N ASP A 89 4.93 10.59 13.51
CA ASP A 89 3.83 11.46 13.94
C ASP A 89 2.98 10.77 15.01
N GLU A 90 3.30 11.02 16.28
CA GLU A 90 2.48 10.52 17.41
C GLU A 90 1.04 11.10 17.39
N GLU A 91 0.79 12.23 16.72
CA GLU A 91 -0.52 12.90 16.65
C GLU A 91 -1.48 12.32 15.57
N ALA A 92 -0.97 11.63 14.54
CA ALA A 92 -1.78 11.11 13.43
C ALA A 92 -2.75 9.98 13.83
N ALA A 93 -2.58 9.39 15.03
CA ALA A 93 -3.46 8.36 15.57
C ALA A 93 -4.78 8.91 16.15
N THR A 94 -4.95 10.24 16.20
CA THR A 94 -6.08 10.89 16.90
C THR A 94 -7.09 11.59 16.00
N GLU A 95 -6.81 11.75 14.71
CA GLU A 95 -7.76 12.34 13.75
C GLU A 95 -8.48 11.25 12.94
N GLU A 96 -9.81 11.35 12.83
CA GLU A 96 -10.59 10.42 12.00
C GLU A 96 -10.06 10.41 10.56
N ALA A 97 -9.84 9.20 10.03
CA ALA A 97 -9.23 9.02 8.71
C ALA A 97 -9.95 9.85 7.65
N PRO A 98 -9.23 10.62 6.81
CA PRO A 98 -9.85 11.40 5.75
C PRO A 98 -10.58 10.44 4.80
N VAL A 99 -11.90 10.59 4.72
CA VAL A 99 -12.74 9.82 3.79
C VAL A 99 -12.28 10.14 2.36
N VAL A 100 -11.51 9.23 1.76
CA VAL A 100 -11.14 9.31 0.35
C VAL A 100 -12.37 8.95 -0.47
N THR A 101 -13.21 9.94 -0.75
CA THR A 101 -14.37 9.79 -1.64
C THR A 101 -13.86 9.64 -3.07
N ILE A 102 -13.63 8.40 -3.51
CA ILE A 102 -13.50 8.10 -4.94
C ILE A 102 -14.90 8.25 -5.55
N THR A 103 -15.16 9.39 -6.19
CA THR A 103 -16.34 9.55 -7.02
C THR A 103 -16.28 8.49 -8.11
N LYS A 104 -17.16 7.48 -8.03
CA LYS A 104 -17.45 6.57 -9.14
C LYS A 104 -18.03 7.40 -10.28
N ASN A 105 -17.18 7.97 -11.12
CA ASN A 105 -17.64 8.50 -12.40
C ASN A 105 -18.05 7.31 -13.26
N LYS A 106 -19.33 7.30 -13.65
CA LYS A 106 -19.94 6.38 -14.59
C LYS A 106 -19.05 6.16 -15.80
N PHE A 107 -18.38 5.02 -15.87
CA PHE A 107 -17.98 4.42 -17.15
C PHE A 107 -19.06 3.41 -17.51
N GLY A 108 -19.93 3.82 -18.43
CA GLY A 108 -20.88 2.96 -19.10
C GLY A 108 -20.20 2.15 -20.20
N GLY A 109 -20.90 1.08 -20.60
CA GLY A 109 -20.48 0.06 -21.57
C GLY A 109 -20.53 -1.28 -20.85
N GLY A 110 -21.64 -2.01 -20.81
CA GLY A 110 -22.63 -2.23 -21.86
C GLY A 110 -22.43 -3.67 -22.30
N ASP A 111 -23.28 -4.57 -21.82
CA ASP A 111 -23.47 -5.92 -22.36
C ASP A 111 -24.75 -6.52 -21.77
N SER A 112 -25.87 -6.36 -22.49
CA SER A 112 -26.96 -7.34 -22.52
C SER A 112 -28.03 -6.88 -23.52
N GLU A 113 -27.82 -7.14 -24.80
CA GLU A 113 -28.93 -7.27 -25.75
C GLU A 113 -28.89 -8.71 -26.28
N ILE A 114 -29.56 -9.60 -25.55
CA ILE A 114 -29.88 -10.95 -26.04
C ILE A 114 -31.02 -10.75 -27.05
N GLN A 115 -30.70 -10.82 -28.34
CA GLN A 115 -31.72 -10.99 -29.37
C GLN A 115 -32.28 -12.42 -29.27
N SER A 116 -33.52 -12.55 -28.84
CA SER A 116 -34.35 -13.74 -29.07
C SER A 116 -35.30 -13.48 -30.23
N LYS A 117 -35.18 -14.30 -31.28
CA LYS A 117 -36.26 -14.54 -32.25
C LYS A 117 -37.40 -15.33 -31.61
#